data_AF-A0A2J4YQ26-F1
#
_entry.id   AF-A0A2J4YQ26-F1
#
_cell.length_a   1.000
_cell.length_b   1.000
_cell.length_c   1.000
_cell.angle_alpha   90.00
_cell.angle_beta   90.00
_cell.angle_gamma   90.00
#
_symmetry.space_group_name_H-M   'P 1'
#
loop_
_entity.id
_entity.type
_entity.pdbx_description
1 polymer ?
#
loop_
_entity_poly.entity_id
_entity_poly.type
_entity_poly.pdbx_seq_one_letter_code
_entity_poly.pdbx_strand_id
1 'polypeptide(L)'
;MHDYGIWTIITPLVTIILAILTRQVILSLLTGIFVGYAVINYSIIQGVGATLNGIIETFASAGNARTIVFMVMIGGIMRLIVVTGGVRKLVQFLSEKNDFVTNKKSVQLLAMLVTSLIFIESSINQLIAGASTKNLARRYKVSPEKMSYIIQTSCVSVCSSVMINGWGAAMMGVIGVQIAQGYLTGEPFEVLASSMIWNTMA
;
A
#
# COMPACT_ATOMS: atom_id res chain seq x y z
N MET A 1 29.78 4.97 -10.90
CA MET A 1 28.52 4.23 -11.02
C MET A 1 28.88 2.80 -11.38
N HIS A 2 28.79 1.86 -10.43
CA HIS A 2 28.88 0.44 -10.77
C HIS A 2 27.49 0.00 -11.24
N ASP A 3 27.36 -0.37 -12.50
CA ASP A 3 26.15 -1.01 -12.99
C ASP A 3 26.08 -2.43 -12.41
N TYR A 4 25.24 -2.61 -11.40
CA TYR A 4 24.95 -3.92 -10.82
C TYR A 4 24.20 -4.84 -11.82
N GLY A 5 23.72 -4.29 -12.95
CA GLY A 5 23.19 -5.05 -14.08
C GLY A 5 22.15 -6.09 -13.69
N ILE A 6 22.31 -7.32 -14.20
CA ILE A 6 21.40 -8.44 -13.96
C ILE A 6 21.32 -8.83 -12.46
N TRP A 7 22.33 -8.50 -11.65
CA TRP A 7 22.37 -8.87 -10.24
C TRP A 7 21.32 -8.11 -9.41
N THR A 8 20.85 -6.96 -9.88
CA THR A 8 19.75 -6.22 -9.23
C THR A 8 18.44 -7.00 -9.21
N ILE A 9 18.23 -7.90 -10.17
CA ILE A 9 17.01 -8.71 -10.33
C ILE A 9 17.01 -9.88 -9.35
N ILE A 10 18.18 -10.34 -8.89
CA ILE A 10 18.27 -11.50 -8.00
C ILE A 10 17.56 -11.25 -6.67
N THR A 11 17.66 -10.02 -6.15
CA THR A 11 17.06 -9.59 -4.88
C THR A 11 15.53 -9.70 -4.90
N PRO A 12 14.80 -9.05 -5.84
CA PRO A 12 13.34 -9.20 -5.92
C PRO A 12 12.93 -10.63 -6.29
N LEU A 13 13.68 -11.34 -7.14
CA LEU A 13 13.36 -12.74 -7.48
C LEU A 13 13.38 -13.65 -6.26
N VAL A 14 14.46 -13.63 -5.47
CA VAL A 14 14.58 -14.46 -4.26
C VAL A 14 13.48 -14.10 -3.27
N THR A 15 13.21 -12.80 -3.10
CA THR A 15 12.15 -12.32 -2.21
C THR A 15 10.78 -12.86 -2.62
N ILE A 16 10.42 -12.77 -3.90
CA ILE A 16 9.12 -13.23 -4.42
C ILE A 16 8.99 -14.75 -4.33
N ILE A 17 10.03 -15.48 -4.74
CA ILE A 17 10.04 -16.95 -4.70
C ILE A 17 9.87 -17.43 -3.26
N LEU A 18 10.63 -16.86 -2.31
CA LEU A 18 10.49 -17.20 -0.90
C LEU A 18 9.11 -16.83 -0.37
N ALA A 19 8.55 -15.67 -0.75
CA ALA A 19 7.22 -15.27 -0.29
C ALA A 19 6.14 -16.26 -0.73
N ILE A 20 6.25 -16.78 -1.96
CA ILE A 20 5.32 -17.78 -2.50
C ILE A 20 5.51 -19.14 -1.83
N LEU A 21 6.76 -19.61 -1.71
CA LEU A 21 7.07 -20.95 -1.18
C LEU A 21 6.84 -21.05 0.33
N THR A 22 7.33 -20.07 1.08
CA THR A 22 7.23 -20.08 2.55
C THR A 22 5.87 -19.61 3.03
N ARG A 23 5.11 -18.88 2.21
CA ARG A 23 3.89 -18.15 2.60
C ARG A 23 4.13 -17.19 3.78
N GLN A 24 5.38 -16.77 4.00
CA GLN A 24 5.80 -15.89 5.08
C GLN A 24 6.43 -14.63 4.51
N VAL A 25 5.62 -13.58 4.38
CA VAL A 25 6.03 -12.30 3.77
C VAL A 25 7.17 -11.65 4.54
N ILE A 26 7.11 -11.63 5.88
CA ILE A 26 8.12 -10.96 6.72
C ILE A 26 9.50 -11.61 6.55
N LEU A 27 9.59 -12.94 6.65
CA LEU A 27 10.85 -13.65 6.46
C LEU A 27 11.42 -13.45 5.05
N SER A 28 10.53 -13.42 4.05
CA SER A 28 10.93 -13.25 2.67
C SER A 28 11.50 -11.86 2.40
N LEU A 29 10.88 -10.81 2.98
CA LEU A 29 11.39 -9.44 2.91
C LEU A 29 12.73 -9.29 3.64
N LEU A 30 12.88 -9.86 4.84
CA LEU A 30 14.15 -9.83 5.58
C LEU A 30 15.27 -10.53 4.80
N THR A 31 14.97 -11.67 4.21
CA THR A 31 15.92 -12.41 3.36
C THR A 31 16.25 -11.61 2.10
N GLY A 32 15.27 -10.92 1.51
CA GLY A 32 15.47 -9.99 0.41
C GLY A 32 16.44 -8.86 0.74
N ILE A 33 16.28 -8.20 1.91
CA ILE A 33 17.21 -7.17 2.38
C ILE A 33 18.63 -7.75 2.48
N PHE A 34 18.77 -8.93 3.08
CA PHE A 34 20.06 -9.62 3.19
C PHE A 34 20.70 -9.91 1.83
N VAL A 35 19.94 -10.48 0.90
CA VAL A 35 20.40 -10.77 -0.46
C VAL A 35 20.80 -9.47 -1.18
N GLY A 36 20.04 -8.39 -0.99
CA GLY A 36 20.37 -7.08 -1.53
C GLY A 36 21.73 -6.58 -1.06
N TYR A 37 22.00 -6.62 0.24
CA TYR A 37 23.30 -6.23 0.79
C TYR A 37 24.42 -7.19 0.38
N ALA A 38 24.17 -8.50 0.29
CA ALA A 38 25.16 -9.46 -0.19
C ALA A 38 25.56 -9.20 -1.64
N VAL A 39 24.61 -8.80 -2.50
CA VAL A 39 24.85 -8.43 -3.90
C VAL A 39 25.64 -7.14 -3.99
N ILE A 40 25.27 -6.10 -3.23
CA ILE A 40 25.98 -4.80 -3.23
C ILE A 40 27.46 -4.97 -2.81
N ASN A 41 27.72 -5.83 -1.82
CA ASN A 41 29.06 -6.06 -1.29
C ASN A 41 29.83 -7.20 -2.00
N TYR A 42 29.23 -7.85 -3.01
CA TYR A 42 29.77 -9.05 -3.68
C TYR A 42 30.25 -10.15 -2.71
N SER A 43 29.67 -10.21 -1.52
CA SER A 43 30.12 -11.10 -0.44
C SER A 43 28.98 -11.39 0.52
N ILE A 44 28.71 -12.68 0.72
CA ILE A 44 27.69 -13.16 1.65
C ILE A 44 28.06 -12.81 3.09
N ILE A 45 29.35 -12.95 3.44
CA ILE A 45 29.85 -12.70 4.79
C ILE A 45 29.74 -11.22 5.13
N GLN A 46 30.17 -10.34 4.22
CA GLN A 46 30.05 -8.88 4.43
C GLN A 46 28.59 -8.43 4.37
N GLY A 47 27.75 -9.11 3.58
CA GLY A 47 26.31 -8.88 3.50
C GLY A 47 25.60 -8.99 4.85
N VAL A 48 26.05 -9.88 5.75
CA VAL A 48 25.46 -10.00 7.11
C VAL A 48 25.67 -8.71 7.89
N GLY A 49 26.92 -8.23 7.97
CA GLY A 49 27.25 -6.99 8.68
C GLY A 49 26.59 -5.77 8.05
N ALA A 50 26.60 -5.69 6.71
CA ALA A 50 25.98 -4.60 5.97
C ALA A 50 24.45 -4.56 6.16
N THR A 51 23.79 -5.72 6.28
CA THR A 51 22.35 -5.80 6.56
C THR A 51 22.01 -5.21 7.93
N LEU A 52 22.77 -5.60 8.96
CA LEU A 52 22.56 -5.09 10.32
C LEU A 52 22.80 -3.58 10.38
N ASN A 53 23.90 -3.11 9.78
CA ASN A 53 24.21 -1.68 9.71
C ASN A 53 23.12 -0.91 8.95
N GLY A 54 22.64 -1.43 7.83
CA GLY A 54 21.57 -0.83 7.04
C GLY A 54 20.25 -0.67 7.82
N ILE A 55 19.90 -1.66 8.64
CA ILE A 55 18.73 -1.56 9.54
C ILE A 55 18.97 -0.44 10.55
N ILE A 56 20.14 -0.40 11.21
CA ILE A 56 20.48 0.64 12.20
C ILE A 56 20.45 2.03 11.57
N GLU A 57 21.07 2.20 10.40
CA GLU A 57 21.11 3.46 9.64
C GLU A 57 19.70 3.92 9.23
N THR A 58 18.82 2.98 8.88
CA THR A 58 17.42 3.29 8.57
C THR A 58 16.71 3.91 9.77
N PHE A 59 16.93 3.40 10.98
CA PHE A 59 16.37 3.99 12.20
C PHE A 59 17.09 5.27 12.65
N ALA A 60 18.37 5.44 12.31
CA ALA A 60 19.14 6.64 12.63
C ALA A 60 18.78 7.83 11.74
N SER A 61 18.32 7.58 10.51
CA SER A 61 17.86 8.63 9.60
C SER A 61 16.58 9.29 10.12
N ALA A 62 16.64 10.60 10.39
CA ALA A 62 15.50 11.36 10.88
C ALA A 62 14.29 11.30 9.94
N GLY A 63 14.51 11.32 8.62
CA GLY A 63 13.45 11.21 7.61
C GLY A 63 12.75 9.84 7.68
N ASN A 64 13.53 8.76 7.66
CA ASN A 64 13.00 7.40 7.74
C ASN A 64 12.28 7.15 9.08
N ALA A 65 12.86 7.62 10.19
CA ALA A 65 12.24 7.51 11.51
C ALA A 65 10.89 8.23 11.57
N ARG A 66 10.79 9.45 11.02
CA ARG A 66 9.50 10.18 10.89
C ARG A 66 8.49 9.38 10.08
N THR A 67 8.90 8.78 8.96
CA THR A 67 8.02 7.93 8.13
C THR A 67 7.53 6.71 8.90
N ILE A 68 8.40 6.03 9.64
CA ILE A 68 8.03 4.86 10.46
C ILE A 68 7.02 5.26 11.54
N VAL A 69 7.28 6.36 12.27
CA VAL A 69 6.35 6.87 13.30
C VAL A 69 5.01 7.22 12.67
N PHE A 70 5.00 7.87 11.51
CA PHE A 70 3.79 8.20 10.76
C PHE A 70 2.99 6.95 10.36
N MET A 71 3.66 5.90 9.87
CA MET A 71 3.02 4.61 9.54
C MET A 71 2.37 3.97 10.76
N VAL A 72 3.05 4.00 11.91
CA VAL A 72 2.51 3.46 13.17
C VAL A 72 1.28 4.26 13.61
N MET A 73 1.33 5.60 13.52
CA MET A 73 0.18 6.46 13.87
C MET A 73 -1.03 6.20 12.98
N ILE A 74 -0.84 6.15 11.65
CA ILE A 74 -1.91 5.81 10.71
C ILE A 74 -2.47 4.42 11.00
N GLY A 75 -1.60 3.43 11.24
CA GLY A 75 -2.01 2.08 11.62
C GLY A 75 -2.87 2.06 12.89
N GLY A 76 -2.52 2.88 13.89
CA GLY A 76 -3.28 3.05 15.13
C GLY A 76 -4.66 3.67 14.91
N ILE A 77 -4.74 4.80 14.20
CA ILE A 77 -6.00 5.45 13.80
C ILE A 77 -6.88 4.44 13.04
N MET A 78 -6.26 3.66 12.15
CA MET A 78 -6.97 2.64 11.39
C MET A 78 -7.53 1.53 12.24
N ARG A 79 -6.75 1.03 13.19
CA ARG A 79 -7.25 0.02 14.12
C ARG A 79 -8.45 0.53 14.91
N LEU A 80 -8.45 1.79 15.33
CA LEU A 80 -9.58 2.40 16.03
C LEU A 80 -10.84 2.47 15.16
N ILE A 81 -10.71 2.91 13.90
CA ILE A 81 -11.84 3.00 12.96
C ILE A 81 -12.47 1.62 12.70
N VAL A 82 -11.65 0.56 12.63
CA VAL A 82 -12.12 -0.81 12.43
C VAL A 82 -12.80 -1.35 13.69
N VAL A 83 -12.19 -1.18 14.86
CA VAL A 83 -12.70 -1.70 16.14
C VAL A 83 -13.97 -0.99 16.59
N THR A 84 -14.08 0.32 16.34
CA THR A 84 -15.31 1.10 16.62
C THR A 84 -16.48 0.68 15.72
N GLY A 85 -16.24 -0.12 14.67
CA GLY A 85 -17.26 -0.54 13.73
C GLY A 85 -17.76 0.61 12.84
N GLY A 86 -17.07 1.75 12.81
CA GLY A 86 -17.45 2.92 12.02
C GLY A 86 -17.60 2.57 10.54
N VAL A 87 -16.64 1.80 10.01
CA VAL A 87 -16.71 1.36 8.61
C VAL A 87 -17.86 0.38 8.38
N ARG A 88 -18.12 -0.53 9.32
CA ARG A 88 -19.24 -1.49 9.23
C ARG A 88 -20.60 -0.79 9.24
N LYS A 89 -20.77 0.23 10.09
CA LYS A 89 -22.00 1.04 10.14
C LYS A 89 -22.16 1.95 8.91
N LEU A 90 -21.07 2.55 8.42
CA LEU A 90 -21.09 3.33 7.17
C LEU A 90 -21.59 2.46 6.00
N VAL A 91 -21.11 1.23 5.93
CA VAL A 91 -21.49 0.25 4.92
C VAL A 91 -22.93 -0.19 5.06
N GLN A 92 -23.36 -0.48 6.28
CA GLN A 92 -24.75 -0.81 6.56
C GLN A 92 -25.66 0.34 6.14
N PHE A 93 -25.32 1.58 6.52
CA PHE A 93 -26.07 2.78 6.13
C PHE A 93 -26.16 2.97 4.62
N LEU A 94 -25.04 2.82 3.89
CA LEU A 94 -25.01 2.91 2.43
C LEU A 94 -25.73 1.75 1.74
N SER A 95 -25.85 0.60 2.41
CA SER A 95 -26.54 -0.59 1.89
C SER A 95 -28.04 -0.64 2.25
N GLU A 96 -28.48 0.06 3.29
CA GLU A 96 -29.87 0.06 3.77
C GLU A 96 -30.68 1.22 3.18
N LYS A 97 -30.07 2.37 2.87
CA LYS A 97 -30.72 3.53 2.20
C LYS A 97 -30.85 3.36 0.68
N ASN A 98 -31.35 2.20 0.24
CA ASN A 98 -31.12 1.69 -1.11
C ASN A 98 -32.21 1.97 -2.16
N ASP A 99 -32.98 3.05 -2.02
CA ASP A 99 -33.93 3.48 -3.06
C ASP A 99 -33.22 3.94 -4.36
N PHE A 100 -31.92 4.24 -4.29
CA PHE A 100 -31.12 4.71 -5.43
C PHE A 100 -30.51 3.58 -6.29
N VAL A 101 -30.52 2.33 -5.83
CA VAL A 101 -29.93 1.20 -6.56
C VAL A 101 -31.00 0.45 -7.33
N THR A 102 -31.20 0.87 -8.58
CA THR A 102 -32.25 0.36 -9.47
C THR A 102 -31.73 -0.54 -10.59
N ASN A 103 -30.42 -0.57 -10.84
CA ASN A 103 -29.84 -1.28 -11.98
C ASN A 103 -28.38 -1.71 -11.76
N LYS A 104 -27.83 -2.49 -12.71
CA LYS A 104 -26.44 -2.98 -12.69
C LYS A 104 -25.39 -1.87 -12.58
N LYS A 105 -25.59 -0.71 -13.20
CA LYS A 105 -24.64 0.42 -13.15
C LYS A 105 -24.64 1.06 -11.76
N SER A 106 -25.82 1.24 -11.15
CA SER A 106 -25.93 1.79 -9.79
C SER A 106 -25.20 0.93 -8.75
N VAL A 107 -25.23 -0.40 -8.87
CA VAL A 107 -24.46 -1.30 -7.97
C VAL A 107 -22.96 -1.09 -8.13
N GLN A 108 -22.49 -0.97 -9.37
CA GLN A 108 -21.07 -0.74 -9.66
C GLN A 108 -20.62 0.63 -9.13
N LEU A 109 -21.42 1.68 -9.35
CA LEU A 109 -21.16 3.02 -8.81
C LEU A 109 -21.17 3.04 -7.28
N LEU A 110 -22.08 2.30 -6.63
CA LEU A 110 -22.08 2.17 -5.18
C LEU A 110 -20.78 1.54 -4.69
N ALA A 111 -20.30 0.48 -5.34
CA ALA A 111 -19.03 -0.13 -4.97
C ALA A 111 -17.86 0.82 -5.15
N MET A 112 -17.83 1.57 -6.26
CA MET A 112 -16.81 2.61 -6.49
C MET A 112 -16.85 3.65 -5.38
N LEU A 113 -18.04 4.17 -5.05
CA LEU A 113 -18.22 5.20 -4.02
C LEU A 113 -17.81 4.71 -2.63
N VAL A 114 -18.26 3.52 -2.23
CA VAL A 114 -17.85 2.90 -0.96
C VAL A 114 -16.32 2.75 -0.92
N THR A 115 -15.74 2.31 -2.03
CA THR A 115 -14.29 2.13 -2.14
C THR A 115 -13.54 3.46 -2.06
N SER A 116 -14.08 4.50 -2.69
CA SER A 116 -13.53 5.86 -2.65
C SER A 116 -13.62 6.50 -1.26
N LEU A 117 -14.65 6.18 -0.48
CA LEU A 117 -14.79 6.72 0.88
C LEU A 117 -13.83 6.06 1.89
N ILE A 118 -13.44 4.80 1.67
CA ILE A 118 -12.64 4.01 2.60
C ILE A 118 -11.19 3.90 2.08
N PHE A 119 -10.54 5.02 1.78
CA PHE A 119 -9.22 5.05 1.13
C PHE A 119 -8.02 4.72 2.05
N ILE A 120 -8.28 4.34 3.30
CA ILE A 120 -7.26 4.37 4.34
C ILE A 120 -6.42 3.08 4.39
N GLU A 121 -7.00 1.92 4.10
CA GLU A 121 -6.26 0.65 3.98
C GLU A 121 -6.92 -0.24 2.94
N SER A 122 -6.12 -0.73 1.98
CA SER A 122 -6.65 -1.37 0.77
C SER A 122 -7.34 -2.70 1.04
N SER A 123 -6.86 -3.50 2.01
CA SER A 123 -7.44 -4.83 2.27
C SER A 123 -8.82 -4.73 2.92
N ILE A 124 -8.95 -3.90 3.96
CA ILE A 124 -10.21 -3.60 4.64
C ILE A 124 -11.17 -2.92 3.66
N ASN A 125 -10.70 -1.96 2.86
CA ASN A 125 -11.52 -1.28 1.87
C ASN A 125 -12.20 -2.28 0.92
N GLN A 126 -11.42 -3.18 0.31
CA GLN A 126 -11.93 -4.18 -0.62
C GLN A 126 -12.87 -5.19 0.06
N LEU A 127 -12.51 -5.67 1.25
CA LEU A 127 -13.38 -6.57 2.03
C LEU A 127 -14.74 -5.93 2.27
N ILE A 128 -14.73 -4.65 2.61
CA ILE A 128 -15.92 -3.92 2.98
C ILE A 128 -16.79 -3.57 1.77
N ALA A 129 -16.20 -3.04 0.71
CA ALA A 129 -16.90 -2.78 -0.55
C ALA A 129 -17.47 -4.07 -1.16
N GLY A 130 -16.74 -5.18 -1.03
CA GLY A 130 -17.20 -6.50 -1.44
C GLY A 130 -18.38 -6.98 -0.60
N ALA A 131 -18.29 -6.91 0.73
CA ALA A 131 -19.35 -7.35 1.64
C ALA A 131 -20.63 -6.51 1.50
N SER A 132 -20.50 -5.20 1.29
CA SER A 132 -21.63 -4.27 1.13
C SER A 132 -22.40 -4.51 -0.17
N THR A 133 -21.68 -4.76 -1.28
CA THR A 133 -22.29 -4.86 -2.61
C THR A 133 -22.64 -6.28 -3.02
N LYS A 134 -22.19 -7.31 -2.29
CA LYS A 134 -22.39 -8.74 -2.63
C LYS A 134 -23.86 -9.09 -2.92
N ASN A 135 -24.77 -8.73 -2.04
CA ASN A 135 -26.20 -9.09 -2.17
C ASN A 135 -26.84 -8.34 -3.35
N LEU A 136 -26.50 -7.06 -3.53
CA LEU A 136 -26.98 -6.23 -4.62
C LEU A 136 -26.45 -6.71 -5.98
N ALA A 137 -25.15 -7.01 -6.06
CA ALA A 137 -24.51 -7.55 -7.25
C ALA A 137 -25.16 -8.87 -7.68
N ARG A 138 -25.48 -9.76 -6.71
CA ARG A 138 -26.22 -11.00 -6.97
C ARG A 138 -27.64 -10.73 -7.46
N ARG A 139 -28.39 -9.82 -6.82
CA ARG A 139 -29.77 -9.45 -7.23
C ARG A 139 -29.81 -8.92 -8.67
N TYR A 140 -28.86 -8.07 -9.03
CA TYR A 140 -28.77 -7.47 -10.36
C TYR A 140 -27.96 -8.30 -11.36
N LYS A 141 -27.53 -9.53 -11.03
CA LYS A 141 -26.75 -10.42 -11.91
C LYS A 141 -25.50 -9.74 -12.49
N VAL A 142 -24.70 -9.11 -11.62
CA VAL A 142 -23.34 -8.65 -11.91
C VAL A 142 -22.38 -9.77 -11.55
N SER A 143 -21.47 -10.12 -12.46
CA SER A 143 -20.49 -11.19 -12.25
C SER A 143 -19.50 -10.83 -11.12
N PRO A 144 -19.16 -11.76 -10.22
CA PRO A 144 -18.21 -11.53 -9.13
C PRO A 144 -16.85 -10.99 -9.60
N GLU A 145 -16.35 -11.47 -10.74
CA GLU A 145 -15.06 -11.10 -11.33
C GLU A 145 -15.05 -9.62 -11.73
N LYS A 146 -16.12 -9.17 -12.40
CA LYS A 146 -16.31 -7.77 -12.76
C LYS A 146 -16.41 -6.87 -11.52
N MET A 147 -17.08 -7.36 -10.48
CA MET A 147 -17.25 -6.59 -9.26
C MET A 147 -15.93 -6.46 -8.48
N SER A 148 -15.16 -7.55 -8.41
CA SER A 148 -13.80 -7.55 -7.85
C SER A 148 -12.87 -6.64 -8.64
N TYR A 149 -12.94 -6.65 -9.98
CA TYR A 149 -12.16 -5.74 -10.82
C TYR A 149 -12.47 -4.28 -10.50
N ILE A 150 -13.75 -3.89 -10.47
CA ILE A 150 -14.16 -2.51 -10.19
C ILE A 150 -13.71 -2.07 -8.80
N ILE A 151 -13.93 -2.90 -7.79
CA ILE A 151 -13.50 -2.61 -6.41
C ILE A 151 -11.97 -2.46 -6.35
N GLN A 152 -11.22 -3.36 -6.97
CA GLN A 152 -9.76 -3.30 -6.99
C GLN A 152 -9.25 -2.03 -7.69
N THR A 153 -9.73 -1.73 -8.89
CA THR A 153 -9.30 -0.56 -9.66
C THR A 153 -9.65 0.74 -8.94
N SER A 154 -10.87 0.86 -8.40
CA SER A 154 -11.25 2.03 -7.60
C SER A 154 -10.42 2.16 -6.32
N CYS A 155 -10.09 1.05 -5.68
CA CYS A 155 -9.26 1.06 -4.48
C CYS A 155 -7.85 1.57 -4.81
N VAL A 156 -7.23 1.08 -5.88
CA VAL A 156 -5.89 1.51 -6.27
C VAL A 156 -5.89 3.00 -6.65
N SER A 157 -6.84 3.44 -7.47
CA SER A 157 -6.90 4.85 -7.89
C SER A 157 -7.02 5.79 -6.68
N VAL A 158 -7.96 5.54 -5.76
CA VAL A 158 -8.15 6.44 -4.61
C VAL A 158 -7.06 6.28 -3.54
N CYS A 159 -6.63 5.06 -3.23
CA CYS A 159 -5.58 4.86 -2.23
C CYS A 159 -4.23 5.43 -2.70
N SER A 160 -3.90 5.36 -3.99
CA SER A 160 -2.67 5.98 -4.51
C SER A 160 -2.75 7.51 -4.58
N SER A 161 -3.95 8.09 -4.64
CA SER A 161 -4.13 9.54 -4.68
C SER A 161 -4.17 10.22 -3.30
N VAL A 162 -4.24 9.49 -2.19
CA VAL A 162 -4.30 10.07 -0.84
C VAL A 162 -3.04 9.76 -0.03
N MET A 163 -2.38 10.78 0.50
CA MET A 163 -1.15 10.63 1.31
C MET A 163 -1.36 9.95 2.66
N ILE A 164 -2.56 10.06 3.22
CA ILE A 164 -2.85 9.63 4.59
C ILE A 164 -3.24 8.15 4.60
N ASN A 165 -2.35 7.29 4.09
CA ASN A 165 -2.46 5.83 4.13
C ASN A 165 -1.09 5.15 3.95
N GLY A 166 -1.09 3.81 3.89
CA GLY A 166 0.13 3.03 3.69
C GLY A 166 0.87 3.30 2.37
N TRP A 167 0.17 3.73 1.31
CA TRP A 167 0.78 4.06 0.02
C TRP A 167 1.53 5.38 0.08
N GLY A 168 0.98 6.41 0.75
CA GLY A 168 1.69 7.66 0.99
C GLY A 168 3.00 7.45 1.76
N ALA A 169 2.99 6.59 2.76
CA ALA A 169 4.22 6.25 3.50
C ALA A 169 5.25 5.50 2.63
N ALA A 170 4.81 4.55 1.81
CA ALA A 170 5.69 3.87 0.86
C ALA A 170 6.33 4.86 -0.13
N MET A 171 5.54 5.79 -0.67
CA MET A 171 6.04 6.84 -1.57
C MET A 171 7.06 7.75 -0.87
N MET A 172 6.79 8.19 0.36
CA MET A 172 7.76 8.97 1.14
C MET A 172 9.07 8.21 1.36
N GLY A 173 9.00 6.90 1.62
CA GLY A 173 10.20 6.07 1.76
C GLY A 173 11.04 6.05 0.48
N VAL A 174 10.40 5.87 -0.68
CA VAL A 174 11.10 5.91 -1.97
C VAL A 174 11.71 7.29 -2.24
N ILE A 175 10.97 8.36 -1.99
CA ILE A 175 11.45 9.75 -2.14
C ILE A 175 12.62 10.02 -1.18
N GLY A 176 12.53 9.55 0.06
CA GLY A 176 13.59 9.70 1.06
C GLY A 176 14.91 9.08 0.62
N VAL A 177 14.87 7.92 -0.04
CA VAL A 177 16.06 7.30 -0.63
C VAL A 177 16.66 8.18 -1.73
N GLN A 178 15.85 8.78 -2.59
CA GLN A 178 16.34 9.67 -3.65
C GLN A 178 16.98 10.95 -3.10
N ILE A 179 16.42 11.50 -2.01
CA ILE A 179 16.99 12.65 -1.30
C ILE A 179 18.34 12.28 -0.66
N ALA A 180 18.42 11.12 0.00
CA ALA A 180 19.66 10.63 0.61
C ALA A 180 20.78 10.40 -0.44
N GLN A 181 20.43 10.05 -1.67
CA GLN A 181 21.36 9.89 -2.79
C GLN A 181 21.75 11.22 -3.46
N GLY A 182 21.15 12.34 -3.05
CA GLY A 182 21.42 13.67 -3.62
C GLY A 182 20.74 13.95 -4.96
N TYR A 183 19.84 13.09 -5.43
CA TYR A 183 19.06 13.33 -6.65
C TYR A 183 17.92 14.33 -6.45
N LEU A 184 17.42 14.44 -5.22
CA LEU A 184 16.36 15.36 -4.82
C LEU A 184 16.77 16.12 -3.56
N THR A 185 16.19 17.29 -3.35
CA THR A 185 16.40 18.13 -2.16
C THR A 185 15.07 18.43 -1.48
N GLY A 186 15.05 18.46 -0.15
CA GLY A 186 13.87 18.79 0.66
C GLY A 186 13.48 17.68 1.63
N GLU A 187 12.32 17.83 2.27
CA GLU A 187 11.74 16.79 3.14
C GLU A 187 10.82 15.86 2.32
N PRO A 188 10.87 14.52 2.53
CA PRO A 188 10.09 13.57 1.74
C PRO A 188 8.58 13.86 1.72
N PHE A 189 8.05 14.36 2.83
CA PHE A 189 6.66 14.75 2.96
C PHE A 189 6.32 15.97 2.08
N GLU A 190 7.17 17.00 2.07
CA GLU A 190 6.94 18.23 1.29
C GLU A 190 7.00 17.96 -0.21
N VAL A 191 7.98 17.14 -0.62
CA VAL A 191 8.10 16.69 -2.01
C VAL A 191 6.87 15.89 -2.43
N LEU A 192 6.40 14.97 -1.57
CA LEU A 192 5.17 14.22 -1.87
C LEU A 192 3.93 15.14 -1.92
N ALA A 193 3.77 16.04 -0.96
CA ALA A 193 2.62 16.94 -0.89
C ALA A 193 2.55 17.90 -2.09
N SER A 194 3.69 18.45 -2.52
CA SER A 194 3.76 19.30 -3.72
C SER A 194 3.49 18.50 -5.00
N SER A 195 3.91 17.23 -5.07
CA SER A 195 3.62 16.35 -6.21
C SER A 195 2.15 15.96 -6.32
N MET A 196 1.39 15.94 -5.21
CA MET A 196 -0.03 15.56 -5.24
C MET A 196 -0.90 16.47 -6.10
N ILE A 197 -0.58 17.77 -6.17
CA ILE A 197 -1.33 18.73 -6.99
C ILE A 197 -1.32 18.29 -8.46
N TRP A 198 -0.24 17.63 -8.88
CA TRP A 198 -0.05 17.10 -10.23
C TRP A 198 -0.58 15.67 -10.40
N ASN A 199 -0.97 15.02 -9.30
CA ASN A 199 -1.52 13.66 -9.31
C ASN A 199 -3.03 13.72 -9.60
N THR A 200 -3.37 14.09 -10.82
CA THR A 200 -4.76 14.02 -11.31
C THR A 200 -5.14 12.55 -11.45
N MET A 201 -6.00 12.06 -10.55
CA MET A 201 -6.52 10.69 -10.50
C MET A 201 -6.67 10.07 -11.89
N ALA A 202 -5.80 9.11 -12.21
CA ALA A 202 -5.96 8.19 -13.34
C ALA A 202 -6.68 6.91 -12.90
#